data_AF-A0A850A459-F1
#
_entry.id   AF-A0A850A459-F1
#
_cell.length_a   1.000
_cell.length_b   1.000
_cell.length_c   1.000
_cell.angle_alpha   90.00
_cell.angle_beta   90.00
_cell.angle_gamma   90.00
#
_symmetry.space_group_name_H-M   'P 1'
#
loop_
_entity.id
_entity.type
_entity.pdbx_description
1 polymer ?
#
loop_
_entity_poly.entity_id
_entity_poly.type
_entity_poly.pdbx_seq_one_letter_code
_entity_poly.pdbx_strand_id
1 'polypeptide(L)'
;MGQLVFSLLLAFIVGVGLAALVTGARARGGKPNPAAGVTPGIVGFLLVLAVLAAINSYTIVQAGSVAVVKRLGRVVTVFSPGLNWKFPFIDETIVYRTQEIVYETSDSPQLSDADYTDVQVDTATSDGQQITARYSVRFRIKPQEAANIVNNLGTEQEVVEKIVKQNSRVWVRTLLRNYSASQLYSGDIRSAQSAIAAQLSEDFAAEGLELVFFGLRQIGFTDAYKQAVENKQIEAENIITKQNLARQAEFEKQRVITEAEAQAERQRLERIGVAQGEAEAIKLKADADAQATLIRAQAQAEANRLIAASLTPEMINWQAVVQWSGRYPTVLSTGGGEQLILPGDLFLNADSP
;
A
#
# COMPACT_ATOMS: atom_id res chain seq x y z
N MET A 1 18.82 46.27 -28.13
CA MET A 1 19.78 46.34 -29.27
C MET A 1 19.33 47.28 -30.38
N GLY A 2 18.07 47.24 -30.84
CA GLY A 2 17.60 48.07 -31.96
C GLY A 2 17.77 49.58 -31.80
N GLN A 3 17.41 50.17 -30.63
CA GLN A 3 17.46 51.62 -30.46
C GLN A 3 18.87 52.20 -30.33
N LEU A 4 19.79 51.56 -29.61
CA LEU A 4 21.17 52.04 -29.48
C LEU A 4 21.95 51.96 -30.81
N VAL A 5 21.73 50.87 -31.56
CA VAL A 5 22.32 50.71 -32.91
C VAL A 5 21.74 51.76 -33.86
N PHE A 6 20.43 52.03 -33.78
CA PHE A 6 19.79 53.10 -34.54
C PHE A 6 20.36 54.50 -34.22
N SER A 7 20.59 54.83 -32.94
CA SER A 7 21.16 56.12 -32.52
C SER A 7 22.60 56.31 -32.99
N LEU A 8 23.44 55.28 -32.85
CA LEU A 8 24.84 55.33 -33.31
C LEU A 8 24.94 55.46 -34.83
N LEU A 9 24.04 54.80 -35.56
CA LEU A 9 23.99 54.88 -37.02
C LEU A 9 23.42 56.22 -37.50
N LEU A 10 22.43 56.79 -36.81
CA LEU A 10 21.93 58.14 -37.08
C LEU A 10 23.06 59.17 -36.89
N ALA A 11 23.84 59.05 -35.81
CA ALA A 11 25.01 59.90 -35.58
C ALA A 11 26.09 59.72 -36.66
N PHE A 12 26.32 58.50 -37.14
CA PHE A 12 27.26 58.24 -38.24
C PHE A 12 26.77 58.83 -39.57
N ILE A 13 25.48 58.70 -39.89
CA ILE A 13 24.86 59.27 -41.09
C ILE A 13 24.89 60.81 -41.06
N VAL A 14 24.57 61.41 -39.90
CA VAL A 14 24.67 62.86 -39.70
C VAL A 14 26.13 63.32 -39.80
N GLY A 15 27.08 62.54 -39.26
CA GLY A 15 28.51 62.80 -39.37
C GLY A 15 29.03 62.73 -40.81
N VAL A 16 28.62 61.73 -41.58
CA VAL A 16 28.97 61.58 -43.02
C VAL A 16 28.30 62.67 -43.85
N GLY A 17 27.04 63.01 -43.55
CA GLY A 17 26.33 64.11 -44.19
C GLY A 17 27.01 65.47 -43.94
N LEU A 18 27.38 65.76 -42.69
CA LEU A 18 28.15 66.95 -42.32
C LEU A 18 29.54 66.97 -42.98
N ALA A 19 30.24 65.84 -43.01
CA ALA A 19 31.55 65.72 -43.65
C ALA A 19 31.48 65.94 -45.17
N ALA A 20 30.44 65.44 -45.84
CA ALA A 20 30.18 65.68 -47.27
C ALA A 20 29.85 67.15 -47.55
N LEU A 21 29.10 67.80 -46.65
CA LEU A 21 28.78 69.24 -46.73
C LEU A 21 30.04 70.10 -46.56
N VAL A 22 30.91 69.75 -45.60
CA VAL A 22 32.17 70.46 -45.32
C VAL A 22 33.20 70.25 -46.44
N THR A 23 33.31 69.05 -47.00
CA THR A 23 34.22 68.75 -48.13
C THR A 23 33.72 69.37 -49.45
N GLY A 24 32.40 69.38 -49.68
CA GLY A 24 31.78 70.11 -50.79
C GLY A 24 31.97 71.63 -50.71
N ALA A 25 32.01 72.19 -49.50
CA ALA A 25 32.28 73.62 -49.27
C ALA A 25 33.78 73.99 -49.45
N ARG A 26 34.72 73.05 -49.23
CA ARG A 26 36.17 73.29 -49.41
C ARG A 26 36.69 73.02 -50.82
N ALA A 27 36.01 72.22 -51.63
CA ALA A 27 36.55 71.71 -52.89
C ALA A 27 36.44 72.64 -54.11
N ARG A 28 35.91 73.88 -54.03
CA ARG A 28 35.84 74.78 -55.20
C ARG A 28 36.07 76.26 -54.85
N GLY A 29 37.14 76.83 -55.43
CA GLY A 29 37.36 78.27 -55.56
C GLY A 29 36.46 78.93 -56.62
N GLY A 30 35.16 78.64 -56.63
CA GLY A 30 34.19 79.20 -57.57
C GLY A 30 32.77 79.17 -56.98
N LYS A 31 31.97 80.19 -57.33
CA LYS A 31 30.65 80.55 -56.75
C LYS A 31 29.90 79.37 -56.09
N PRO A 32 29.56 79.47 -54.78
CA PRO A 32 28.96 78.37 -54.03
C PRO A 32 27.58 78.04 -54.59
N ASN A 33 27.43 76.87 -55.18
CA ASN A 33 26.13 76.36 -55.62
C ASN A 33 25.64 75.36 -54.57
N PRO A 34 24.71 75.75 -53.67
CA PRO A 34 24.30 74.92 -52.53
C PRO A 34 23.71 73.57 -52.96
N ALA A 35 23.17 73.49 -54.18
CA ALA A 35 22.63 72.25 -54.76
C ALA A 35 23.71 71.18 -55.04
N ALA A 36 24.98 71.55 -55.24
CA ALA A 36 26.02 70.59 -55.64
C ALA A 36 26.50 69.68 -54.50
N GLY A 37 26.32 70.09 -53.23
CA GLY A 37 26.65 69.28 -52.05
C GLY A 37 25.46 68.47 -51.50
N VAL A 38 24.23 68.89 -51.80
CA VAL A 38 23.00 68.27 -51.28
C VAL A 38 22.72 66.92 -51.96
N THR A 39 22.94 66.81 -53.28
CA THR A 39 22.69 65.60 -54.05
C THR A 39 23.53 64.38 -53.61
N PRO A 40 24.87 64.46 -53.46
CA PRO A 40 25.66 63.32 -52.99
C PRO A 40 25.32 62.94 -51.54
N GLY A 41 24.93 63.91 -50.70
CA GLY A 41 24.46 63.65 -49.34
C GLY A 41 23.15 62.86 -49.28
N ILE A 42 22.15 63.22 -50.10
CA ILE A 42 20.87 62.51 -50.21
C ILE A 42 21.08 61.09 -50.77
N VAL A 43 21.93 60.95 -51.79
CA VAL A 43 22.25 59.63 -52.37
C VAL A 43 22.93 58.75 -51.33
N GLY A 44 23.93 59.27 -50.61
CA GLY A 44 24.58 58.54 -49.51
C GLY A 44 23.60 58.12 -48.41
N PHE A 45 22.70 59.03 -48.00
CA PHE A 45 21.64 58.75 -47.02
C PHE A 45 20.70 57.62 -47.47
N LEU A 46 20.19 57.68 -48.70
CA LEU A 46 19.31 56.65 -49.26
C LEU A 46 20.02 55.30 -49.38
N LEU A 47 21.31 55.29 -49.74
CA LEU A 47 22.11 54.07 -49.84
C LEU A 47 22.27 53.42 -48.47
N VAL A 48 22.59 54.21 -47.43
CA VAL A 48 22.67 53.69 -46.05
C VAL A 48 21.30 53.18 -45.60
N LEU A 49 20.22 53.91 -45.87
CA LEU A 49 18.86 53.50 -45.52
C LEU A 49 18.47 52.20 -46.24
N ALA A 50 18.84 52.03 -47.51
CA ALA A 50 18.61 50.81 -48.27
C ALA A 50 19.39 49.60 -47.71
N VAL A 51 20.66 49.81 -47.33
CA VAL A 51 21.48 48.77 -46.68
C VAL A 51 20.87 48.37 -45.32
N LEU A 52 20.42 49.34 -44.53
CA LEU A 52 19.77 49.08 -43.24
C LEU A 52 18.42 48.38 -43.39
N ALA A 53 17.65 48.76 -44.40
CA ALA A 53 16.41 48.08 -44.75
C ALA A 53 16.70 46.62 -45.14
N ALA A 54 17.72 46.37 -45.96
CA ALA A 54 18.11 45.02 -46.37
C ALA A 54 18.51 44.15 -45.18
N ILE A 55 19.32 44.65 -44.24
CA ILE A 55 19.74 43.90 -43.05
C ILE A 55 18.57 43.59 -42.12
N ASN A 56 17.59 44.48 -41.98
CA ASN A 56 16.41 44.28 -41.12
C ASN A 56 15.22 43.60 -41.83
N SER A 57 15.34 43.30 -43.13
CA SER A 57 14.24 42.76 -43.94
C SER A 57 13.97 41.28 -43.71
N TYR A 58 14.86 40.57 -43.02
CA TYR A 58 14.66 39.16 -42.71
C TYR A 58 14.66 38.91 -41.20
N THR A 59 13.97 37.85 -40.79
CA THR A 59 13.95 37.35 -39.42
C THR A 59 14.03 35.83 -39.44
N ILE A 60 14.82 35.26 -38.55
CA ILE A 60 14.99 33.81 -38.43
C ILE A 60 14.21 33.37 -37.19
N VAL A 61 13.19 32.55 -37.40
CA VAL A 61 12.38 31.97 -36.33
C VAL A 61 12.98 30.61 -35.97
N GLN A 62 13.28 30.41 -34.69
CA GLN A 62 13.89 29.17 -34.21
C GLN A 62 12.86 28.02 -34.20
N ALA A 63 13.35 26.79 -34.33
CA ALA A 63 12.51 25.61 -34.17
C ALA A 63 11.86 25.60 -32.77
N GLY A 64 10.58 25.22 -32.71
CA GLY A 64 9.82 25.26 -31.45
C GLY A 64 9.28 26.64 -31.07
N SER A 65 9.26 27.58 -32.01
CA SER A 65 8.65 28.91 -31.83
C SER A 65 7.92 29.37 -33.08
N VAL A 66 6.98 30.29 -32.91
CA VAL A 66 6.32 31.03 -34.00
C VAL A 66 6.44 32.52 -33.74
N ALA A 67 6.58 33.31 -34.80
CA ALA A 67 6.63 34.76 -34.68
C ALA A 67 5.39 35.39 -35.31
N VAL A 68 4.62 36.13 -34.53
CA VAL A 68 3.46 36.87 -35.01
C VAL A 68 3.91 38.27 -35.41
N VAL A 69 3.56 38.67 -36.63
CA VAL A 69 3.94 39.96 -37.21
C VAL A 69 2.84 40.97 -37.02
N LYS A 70 3.14 42.05 -36.32
CA LYS A 70 2.29 43.23 -36.22
C LYS A 70 2.80 44.33 -37.14
N ARG A 71 1.90 44.96 -37.89
CA ARG A 71 2.20 46.16 -38.68
C ARG A 71 1.32 47.28 -38.19
N LEU A 72 1.92 48.32 -37.59
CA LEU A 72 1.17 49.49 -37.08
C LEU A 72 -0.02 49.09 -36.18
N GLY A 73 0.15 48.05 -35.35
CA GLY A 73 -0.87 47.57 -34.42
C GLY A 73 -1.83 46.49 -34.94
N ARG A 74 -1.87 46.22 -36.26
CA ARG A 74 -2.66 45.08 -36.80
C ARG A 74 -1.82 43.82 -36.94
N VAL A 75 -2.38 42.66 -36.63
CA VAL A 75 -1.77 41.37 -36.93
C VAL A 75 -1.89 41.10 -38.43
N VAL A 76 -0.77 40.81 -39.09
CA VAL A 76 -0.72 40.58 -40.54
C VAL A 76 -0.57 39.09 -40.85
N THR A 77 0.40 38.44 -40.23
CA THR A 77 0.72 37.03 -40.53
C THR A 77 1.47 36.39 -39.36
N VAL A 78 1.53 35.06 -39.37
CA VAL A 78 2.31 34.24 -38.44
C VAL A 78 3.41 33.54 -39.22
N PHE A 79 4.66 33.78 -38.81
CA PHE A 79 5.84 33.14 -39.36
C PHE A 79 6.11 31.80 -38.68
N SER A 80 6.30 30.78 -39.52
CA SER A 80 6.75 29.44 -39.11
C SER A 80 8.27 29.40 -38.90
N PRO A 81 8.81 28.38 -38.21
CA PRO A 81 10.25 28.20 -38.06
C PRO A 81 11.00 28.26 -39.40
N GLY A 82 12.11 29.02 -39.44
CA GLY A 82 12.91 29.24 -40.63
C GLY A 82 13.13 30.72 -40.96
N LEU A 83 13.68 30.97 -42.16
CA LEU A 83 13.93 32.31 -42.68
C LEU A 83 12.62 32.92 -43.20
N ASN A 84 12.23 34.04 -42.64
CA ASN A 84 11.04 34.78 -43.03
C ASN A 84 11.39 36.24 -43.38
N TRP A 85 10.61 36.84 -44.27
CA TRP A 85 10.82 38.21 -44.72
C TRP A 85 9.77 39.13 -44.11
N LYS A 86 10.20 40.29 -43.61
CA LYS A 86 9.34 41.32 -43.04
C LYS A 86 9.71 42.70 -43.56
N PHE A 87 8.78 43.64 -43.48
CA PHE A 87 9.09 45.02 -43.84
C PHE A 87 9.90 45.68 -42.71
N PRO A 88 11.14 46.13 -42.99
CA PRO A 88 11.96 46.77 -41.97
C PRO A 88 11.27 48.03 -41.45
N PHE A 89 11.51 48.37 -40.18
CA PHE A 89 11.00 49.55 -39.46
C PHE A 89 9.49 49.58 -39.14
N ILE A 90 8.63 48.95 -39.93
CA ILE A 90 7.17 48.99 -39.74
C ILE A 90 6.65 47.69 -39.09
N ASP A 91 7.28 46.55 -39.40
CA ASP A 91 6.86 45.25 -38.88
C ASP A 91 7.58 44.91 -37.57
N GLU A 92 6.78 44.76 -36.51
CA GLU A 92 7.16 44.25 -35.20
C GLU A 92 6.87 42.75 -35.14
N THR A 93 7.75 41.97 -34.51
CA THR A 93 7.62 40.52 -34.39
C THR A 93 7.59 40.11 -32.92
N ILE A 94 6.49 39.48 -32.49
CA ILE A 94 6.37 38.87 -31.15
C ILE A 94 6.56 37.37 -31.31
N VAL A 95 7.49 36.80 -30.55
CA VAL A 95 7.79 35.36 -30.60
C VAL A 95 7.04 34.65 -29.47
N TYR A 96 6.42 33.52 -29.81
CA TYR A 96 5.81 32.58 -28.86
C TYR A 96 6.49 31.22 -28.98
N ARG A 97 6.79 30.61 -27.84
CA ARG A 97 7.27 29.23 -27.79
C ARG A 97 6.11 28.27 -27.98
N THR A 98 6.27 27.35 -28.92
CA THR A 98 5.31 26.25 -29.17
C THR A 98 5.75 24.95 -28.48
N GLN A 99 6.93 24.98 -27.84
CA GLN A 99 7.41 23.94 -26.94
C GLN A 99 6.61 23.94 -25.63
N GLU A 100 6.77 22.87 -24.85
CA GLU A 100 6.19 22.77 -23.53
C GLU A 100 6.83 23.81 -22.60
N ILE A 101 5.99 24.65 -22.01
CA ILE A 101 6.35 25.66 -21.03
C ILE A 101 5.92 25.15 -19.66
N VAL A 102 6.81 25.25 -18.69
CA VAL A 102 6.59 24.80 -17.32
C VAL A 102 6.24 25.99 -16.43
N TYR A 103 5.03 25.97 -15.87
CA TYR A 103 4.61 26.85 -14.80
C TYR A 103 4.55 26.06 -13.47
N GLU A 104 5.15 26.59 -12.42
CA GLU A 104 5.24 25.93 -11.11
C GLU A 104 4.94 26.87 -9.96
N THR A 105 4.22 26.37 -8.95
CA THR A 105 4.13 27.03 -7.64
C THR A 105 5.15 26.46 -6.63
N SER A 106 5.86 27.33 -5.92
CA SER A 106 6.87 26.98 -4.93
C SER A 106 6.90 27.97 -3.75
N ASP A 107 7.47 27.55 -2.63
CA ASP A 107 7.75 28.44 -1.48
C ASP A 107 8.89 29.40 -1.77
N SER A 108 9.78 29.03 -2.69
CA SER A 108 10.92 29.82 -3.12
C SER A 108 10.95 29.86 -4.65
N PRO A 109 10.11 30.70 -5.28
CA PRO A 109 10.01 30.82 -6.74
C PRO A 109 11.35 31.15 -7.41
N GLN A 110 12.29 31.77 -6.69
CA GLN A 110 13.62 32.15 -7.20
C GLN A 110 14.59 30.97 -7.31
N LEU A 111 14.30 29.83 -6.67
CA LEU A 111 15.14 28.63 -6.67
C LEU A 111 14.63 27.55 -7.64
N SER A 112 13.54 27.80 -8.35
CA SER A 112 12.95 26.84 -9.28
C SER A 112 13.53 27.04 -10.68
N ASP A 113 13.82 25.92 -11.36
CA ASP A 113 14.29 25.88 -12.75
C ASP A 113 13.13 25.94 -13.78
N ALA A 114 11.89 26.18 -13.33
CA ALA A 114 10.73 26.30 -14.22
C ALA A 114 10.75 27.60 -15.03
N ASP A 115 10.11 27.60 -16.21
CA ASP A 115 10.02 28.79 -17.07
C ASP A 115 9.30 29.95 -16.38
N TYR A 116 8.22 29.63 -15.66
CA TYR A 116 7.41 30.57 -14.91
C TYR A 116 7.14 30.04 -13.52
N THR A 117 7.31 30.89 -12.52
CA THR A 117 7.19 30.50 -11.12
C THR A 117 6.19 31.38 -10.40
N ASP A 118 5.58 30.79 -9.37
CA ASP A 118 4.58 31.45 -8.56
C ASP A 118 4.58 30.93 -7.13
N VAL A 119 3.83 31.59 -6.26
CA VAL A 119 3.62 31.18 -4.87
C VAL A 119 2.56 30.10 -4.75
N GLN A 120 2.65 29.32 -3.67
CA GLN A 120 1.64 28.31 -3.31
C GLN A 120 0.24 28.93 -3.13
N VAL A 121 -0.78 28.09 -3.28
CA VAL A 121 -2.19 28.51 -3.18
C VAL A 121 -2.78 28.05 -1.86
N ASP A 122 -3.21 29.03 -1.05
CA ASP A 122 -3.93 28.75 0.18
C ASP A 122 -5.42 28.52 -0.11
N THR A 123 -5.95 27.44 0.47
CA THR A 123 -7.37 27.07 0.41
C THR A 123 -7.77 26.29 1.67
N ALA A 124 -9.04 25.94 1.77
CA ALA A 124 -9.55 25.05 2.80
C ALA A 124 -10.18 23.81 2.15
N THR A 125 -10.20 22.71 2.88
CA THR A 125 -10.88 21.47 2.49
C THR A 125 -12.38 21.55 2.75
N SER A 126 -13.14 20.53 2.33
CA SER A 126 -14.59 20.45 2.56
C SER A 126 -14.96 20.40 4.06
N ASP A 127 -14.06 19.88 4.89
CA ASP A 127 -14.17 19.79 6.35
C ASP A 127 -13.54 21.01 7.08
N GLY A 128 -13.16 22.06 6.34
CA GLY A 128 -12.72 23.34 6.92
C GLY A 128 -11.26 23.37 7.36
N GLN A 129 -10.46 22.35 7.04
CA GLN A 129 -9.03 22.33 7.34
C GLN A 129 -8.28 23.24 6.35
N GLN A 130 -7.46 24.14 6.89
CA GLN A 130 -6.58 24.99 6.07
C GLN A 130 -5.46 24.16 5.46
N ILE A 131 -5.23 24.35 4.16
CA ILE A 131 -4.20 23.67 3.38
C ILE A 131 -3.51 24.64 2.41
N THR A 132 -2.26 24.32 2.05
CA THR A 132 -1.51 25.01 1.01
C THR A 132 -1.22 24.04 -0.13
N ALA A 133 -1.54 24.42 -1.35
CA ALA A 133 -1.41 23.56 -2.53
C ALA A 133 -0.23 24.01 -3.39
N ARG A 134 0.65 23.06 -3.71
CA ARG A 134 1.72 23.22 -4.71
C ARG A 134 1.43 22.35 -5.91
N TYR A 135 1.48 22.94 -7.10
CA TYR A 135 1.20 22.27 -8.35
C TYR A 135 2.13 22.74 -9.47
N SER A 136 2.16 21.95 -10.53
CA SER A 136 2.82 22.27 -11.80
C SER A 136 1.82 22.16 -12.93
N VAL A 137 1.89 23.13 -13.84
CA VAL A 137 1.11 23.18 -15.07
C VAL A 137 2.11 23.19 -16.21
N ARG A 138 2.00 22.22 -17.11
CA ARG A 138 2.76 22.21 -18.35
C ARG A 138 1.79 22.40 -19.51
N PHE A 139 2.07 23.39 -20.33
CA PHE A 139 1.20 23.80 -21.42
C PHE A 139 2.04 24.22 -22.62
N ARG A 140 1.40 24.32 -23.78
CA ARG A 140 2.01 24.87 -24.99
C ARG A 140 1.03 25.75 -25.73
N ILE A 141 1.55 26.70 -26.49
CA ILE A 141 0.75 27.58 -27.33
C ILE A 141 0.50 26.88 -28.67
N LYS A 142 -0.76 26.82 -29.11
CA LYS A 142 -1.10 26.27 -30.43
C LYS A 142 -0.62 27.25 -31.52
N PRO A 143 0.23 26.82 -32.46
CA PRO A 143 0.78 27.69 -33.50
C PRO A 143 -0.31 28.44 -34.30
N GLN A 144 -1.45 27.79 -34.52
CA GLN A 144 -2.57 28.32 -35.30
C GLN A 144 -3.30 29.47 -34.59
N GLU A 145 -3.28 29.48 -33.26
CA GLU A 145 -3.99 30.46 -32.42
C GLU A 145 -3.12 31.65 -32.00
N ALA A 146 -1.82 31.63 -32.33
CA ALA A 146 -0.87 32.67 -31.93
C ALA A 146 -1.29 34.08 -32.36
N ALA A 147 -1.95 34.20 -33.54
CA ALA A 147 -2.50 35.47 -34.01
C ALA A 147 -3.61 36.02 -33.10
N ASN A 148 -4.50 35.14 -32.62
CA ASN A 148 -5.60 35.50 -31.72
C ASN A 148 -5.08 35.89 -30.34
N ILE A 149 -4.08 35.15 -29.84
CA ILE A 149 -3.41 35.41 -28.57
C ILE A 149 -2.79 36.80 -28.53
N VAL A 150 -2.10 37.25 -29.58
CA VAL A 150 -1.53 38.61 -29.65
C VAL A 150 -2.61 39.68 -29.52
N ASN A 151 -3.75 39.48 -30.18
CA ASN A 151 -4.82 40.47 -30.22
C ASN A 151 -5.55 40.58 -28.87
N ASN A 152 -5.74 39.45 -28.18
CA ASN A 152 -6.58 39.39 -26.98
C ASN A 152 -5.77 39.45 -25.68
N LEU A 153 -4.61 38.79 -25.64
CA LEU A 153 -3.85 38.56 -24.40
C LEU A 153 -2.53 39.34 -24.36
N GLY A 154 -1.90 39.52 -25.52
CA GLY A 154 -0.59 40.15 -25.65
C GLY A 154 0.54 39.12 -25.60
N THR A 155 1.68 39.49 -25.01
CA THR A 155 2.93 38.69 -25.00
C THR A 155 2.81 37.35 -24.26
N GLU A 156 3.76 36.42 -24.46
CA GLU A 156 3.80 35.13 -23.75
C GLU A 156 3.73 35.30 -22.22
N GLN A 157 4.43 36.30 -21.67
CA GLN A 157 4.37 36.61 -20.24
C GLN A 157 2.98 37.06 -19.78
N GLU A 158 2.28 37.85 -20.59
CA GLU A 158 0.92 38.29 -20.28
C GLU A 158 -0.09 37.14 -20.36
N VAL A 159 0.08 36.23 -21.32
CA VAL A 159 -0.71 34.99 -21.41
C VAL A 159 -0.56 34.17 -20.14
N VAL A 160 0.68 34.00 -19.66
CA VAL A 160 0.94 33.27 -18.42
C VAL A 160 0.32 33.98 -17.22
N GLU A 161 0.50 35.29 -17.09
CA GLU A 161 0.02 36.04 -15.94
C GLU A 161 -1.50 36.16 -15.89
N LYS A 162 -2.16 36.35 -17.04
CA LYS A 162 -3.61 36.58 -17.16
C LYS A 162 -4.43 35.29 -17.21
N ILE A 163 -3.93 34.25 -17.89
CA ILE A 163 -4.69 33.00 -18.10
C ILE A 163 -4.13 31.88 -17.22
N VAL A 164 -2.88 31.47 -17.44
CA VAL A 164 -2.32 30.27 -16.80
C VAL A 164 -2.31 30.42 -15.28
N LYS A 165 -1.79 31.55 -14.79
CA LYS A 165 -1.67 31.84 -13.36
C LYS A 165 -3.03 32.08 -12.70
N GLN A 166 -3.89 32.93 -13.28
CA GLN A 166 -5.19 33.22 -12.67
C GLN A 166 -6.10 32.00 -12.63
N ASN A 167 -6.29 31.32 -13.77
CA ASN A 167 -7.24 30.21 -13.86
C ASN A 167 -6.75 29.02 -13.03
N SER A 168 -5.45 28.70 -13.06
CA SER A 168 -4.90 27.63 -12.21
C SER A 168 -5.12 27.89 -10.72
N ARG A 169 -4.87 29.12 -10.25
CA ARG A 169 -5.11 29.49 -8.84
C ARG A 169 -6.58 29.38 -8.47
N VAL A 170 -7.49 29.83 -9.35
CA VAL A 170 -8.93 29.81 -9.10
C VAL A 170 -9.44 28.37 -9.04
N TRP A 171 -9.09 27.54 -10.01
CA TRP A 171 -9.58 26.16 -10.07
C TRP A 171 -8.98 25.26 -9.00
N VAL A 172 -7.67 25.39 -8.73
CA VAL A 172 -7.04 24.69 -7.59
C VAL A 172 -7.72 25.09 -6.28
N ARG A 173 -7.93 26.38 -6.03
CA ARG A 173 -8.60 26.84 -4.81
C ARG A 173 -10.03 26.32 -4.70
N THR A 174 -10.77 26.33 -5.80
CA THR A 174 -12.20 26.00 -5.80
C THR A 174 -12.46 24.50 -5.71
N LEU A 175 -11.74 23.71 -6.51
CA LEU A 175 -11.99 22.27 -6.61
C LEU A 175 -11.43 21.51 -5.42
N LEU A 176 -10.32 21.96 -4.80
CA LEU A 176 -9.81 21.33 -3.57
C LEU A 176 -10.79 21.44 -2.39
N ARG A 177 -11.68 22.44 -2.38
CA ARG A 177 -12.73 22.58 -1.35
C ARG A 177 -13.78 21.48 -1.38
N ASN A 178 -13.86 20.72 -2.47
CA ASN A 178 -14.80 19.61 -2.61
C ASN A 178 -14.26 18.31 -1.98
N TYR A 179 -13.00 18.29 -1.53
CA TYR A 179 -12.34 17.12 -0.95
C TYR A 179 -12.05 17.34 0.53
N SER A 180 -12.18 16.27 1.32
CA SER A 180 -11.83 16.29 2.74
C SER A 180 -10.32 16.27 2.95
N ALA A 181 -9.87 16.76 4.10
CA ALA A 181 -8.46 16.70 4.50
C ALA A 181 -7.91 15.27 4.47
N SER A 182 -8.72 14.30 4.91
CA SER A 182 -8.33 12.89 4.93
C SER A 182 -8.07 12.30 3.54
N GLN A 183 -8.88 12.64 2.53
CA GLN A 183 -8.71 12.17 1.15
C GLN A 183 -7.46 12.76 0.51
N LEU A 184 -7.24 14.05 0.74
CA LEU A 184 -6.07 14.78 0.26
C LEU A 184 -4.77 14.35 0.95
N TYR A 185 -4.85 13.87 2.20
CA TYR A 185 -3.69 13.37 2.95
C TYR A 185 -3.37 11.90 2.61
N SER A 186 -4.37 11.04 2.43
CA SER A 186 -4.21 9.59 2.28
C SER A 186 -3.84 9.11 0.87
N GLY A 187 -3.76 10.01 -0.12
CA GLY A 187 -3.25 9.70 -1.46
C GLY A 187 -4.31 9.61 -2.57
N ASP A 188 -5.58 9.92 -2.28
CA ASP A 188 -6.65 9.94 -3.31
C ASP A 188 -6.69 11.28 -4.09
N ILE A 189 -5.52 11.91 -4.24
CA ILE A 189 -5.31 13.19 -4.92
C ILE A 189 -5.60 13.10 -6.43
N ARG A 190 -5.57 11.89 -7.01
CA ARG A 190 -5.78 11.69 -8.45
C ARG A 190 -7.14 12.19 -8.93
N SER A 191 -8.19 12.01 -8.13
CA SER A 191 -9.54 12.51 -8.43
C SER A 191 -9.55 14.04 -8.52
N ALA A 192 -8.99 14.71 -7.50
CA ALA A 192 -8.83 16.16 -7.47
C ALA A 192 -7.99 16.68 -8.65
N GLN A 193 -6.86 16.03 -8.92
CA GLN A 193 -5.98 16.39 -10.02
C GLN A 193 -6.68 16.26 -11.38
N SER A 194 -7.44 15.18 -11.60
CA SER A 194 -8.19 14.96 -12.85
C SER A 194 -9.30 16.00 -13.02
N ALA A 195 -10.03 16.33 -11.96
CA ALA A 195 -11.06 17.35 -12.00
C ALA A 195 -10.50 18.74 -12.34
N ILE A 196 -9.36 19.11 -11.72
CA ILE A 196 -8.69 20.38 -12.01
C ILE A 196 -8.13 20.39 -13.43
N ALA A 197 -7.50 19.30 -13.87
CA ALA A 197 -6.95 19.19 -15.22
C ALA A 197 -8.05 19.32 -16.29
N ALA A 198 -9.23 18.72 -16.07
CA ALA A 198 -10.34 18.83 -17.01
C ALA A 198 -10.80 20.29 -17.18
N GLN A 199 -11.00 21.00 -16.07
CA GLN A 199 -11.43 22.39 -16.11
C GLN A 199 -10.35 23.31 -16.73
N LEU A 200 -9.08 23.11 -16.37
CA LEU A 200 -7.99 23.87 -16.95
C LEU A 200 -7.81 23.60 -18.44
N SER A 201 -8.02 22.35 -18.88
CA SER A 201 -7.93 21.99 -20.29
C SER A 201 -9.00 22.70 -21.12
N GLU A 202 -10.22 22.86 -20.57
CA GLU A 202 -11.31 23.58 -21.22
C GLU A 202 -10.99 25.07 -21.37
N ASP A 203 -10.64 25.72 -20.25
CA ASP A 203 -10.26 27.14 -20.23
C ASP A 203 -9.07 27.45 -21.15
N PHE A 204 -8.05 26.59 -21.11
CA PHE A 204 -6.85 26.78 -21.93
C PHE A 204 -7.17 26.60 -23.42
N ALA A 205 -8.00 25.61 -23.76
CA ALA A 205 -8.40 25.38 -25.14
C ALA A 205 -9.18 26.56 -25.72
N ALA A 206 -10.02 27.24 -24.92
CA ALA A 206 -10.76 28.42 -25.33
C ALA A 206 -9.85 29.61 -25.69
N GLU A 207 -8.69 29.72 -25.03
CA GLU A 207 -7.71 30.79 -25.23
C GLU A 207 -6.56 30.41 -26.18
N GLY A 208 -6.67 29.27 -26.88
CA GLY A 208 -5.65 28.82 -27.85
C GLY A 208 -4.42 28.15 -27.24
N LEU A 209 -4.49 27.75 -25.97
CA LEU A 209 -3.50 26.97 -25.26
C LEU A 209 -3.85 25.47 -25.29
N GLU A 210 -2.84 24.63 -25.13
CA GLU A 210 -3.00 23.19 -24.92
C GLU A 210 -2.40 22.83 -23.57
N LEU A 211 -3.21 22.26 -22.68
CA LEU A 211 -2.73 21.68 -21.43
C LEU A 211 -2.07 20.34 -21.73
N VAL A 212 -0.76 20.23 -21.46
CA VAL A 212 0.00 18.98 -21.61
C VAL A 212 -0.11 18.15 -20.33
N PHE A 213 0.04 18.80 -19.18
CA PHE A 213 -0.01 18.11 -17.89
C PHE A 213 -0.39 19.07 -16.76
N PHE A 214 -1.23 18.60 -15.85
CA PHE A 214 -1.46 19.22 -14.56
C PHE A 214 -1.14 18.21 -13.46
N GLY A 215 -0.30 18.62 -12.49
CA GLY A 215 0.13 17.77 -11.39
C GLY A 215 0.06 18.50 -10.05
N LEU A 216 -0.64 17.91 -9.08
CA LEU A 216 -0.56 18.38 -7.70
C LEU A 216 0.67 17.75 -7.04
N ARG A 217 1.67 18.57 -6.73
CA ARG A 217 2.96 18.13 -6.21
C ARG A 217 2.91 17.85 -4.72
N GLN A 218 2.31 18.75 -3.96
CA GLN A 218 2.27 18.66 -2.51
C GLN A 218 1.09 19.43 -1.94
N ILE A 219 0.48 18.88 -0.90
CA ILE A 219 -0.50 19.58 -0.07
C ILE A 219 0.11 19.74 1.32
N GLY A 220 0.34 20.99 1.71
CA GLY A 220 0.75 21.36 3.06
C GLY A 220 -0.47 21.41 3.98
N PHE A 221 -0.40 20.73 5.12
CA PHE A 221 -1.37 20.82 6.20
C PHE A 221 -0.78 21.61 7.36
N THR A 222 -1.64 22.20 8.20
CA THR A 222 -1.20 22.81 9.46
C THR A 222 -0.59 21.77 10.39
N ASP A 223 0.37 22.17 11.21
CA ASP A 223 1.07 21.24 12.11
C ASP A 223 0.12 20.63 13.14
N ALA A 224 -0.89 21.38 13.59
CA ALA A 224 -1.96 20.87 14.45
C ALA A 224 -2.72 19.70 13.81
N TYR A 225 -3.01 19.77 12.50
CA TYR A 225 -3.68 18.67 11.80
C TYR A 225 -2.77 17.45 11.65
N LYS A 226 -1.49 17.66 11.30
CA LYS A 226 -0.51 16.57 11.21
C LYS A 226 -0.39 15.81 12.53
N GLN A 227 -0.25 16.55 13.64
CA GLN A 227 -0.22 15.98 14.98
C GLN A 227 -1.52 15.24 15.34
N ALA A 228 -2.69 15.80 14.99
CA ALA A 228 -3.97 15.14 15.24
C ALA A 228 -4.11 13.82 14.46
N VAL A 229 -3.66 13.79 13.21
CA VAL A 229 -3.65 12.57 12.38
C VAL A 229 -2.68 11.54 12.96
N GLU A 230 -1.47 11.96 13.34
CA GLU A 230 -0.46 11.10 13.96
C GLU A 230 -0.97 10.51 15.28
N ASN A 231 -1.55 11.34 16.17
CA ASN A 231 -2.17 10.89 17.41
C ASN A 231 -3.32 9.91 17.15
N LYS A 232 -4.12 10.13 16.11
CA LYS A 232 -5.22 9.21 15.73
C LYS A 232 -4.68 7.87 15.23
N GLN A 233 -3.57 7.86 14.50
CA GLN A 233 -2.90 6.62 14.07
C GLN A 233 -2.32 5.86 15.27
N ILE A 234 -1.67 6.57 16.20
CA ILE A 234 -1.17 5.98 17.45
C ILE A 234 -2.32 5.37 18.27
N GLU A 235 -3.44 6.08 18.42
CA GLU A 235 -4.58 5.54 19.17
C GLU A 235 -5.24 4.36 18.45
N ALA A 236 -5.33 4.39 17.12
CA ALA A 236 -5.81 3.25 16.34
C ALA A 236 -4.92 2.00 16.54
N GLU A 237 -3.60 2.18 16.52
CA GLU A 237 -2.63 1.11 16.79
C GLU A 237 -2.72 0.61 18.24
N ASN A 238 -2.92 1.51 19.20
CA ASN A 238 -3.16 1.17 20.60
C ASN A 238 -4.44 0.35 20.78
N ILE A 239 -5.51 0.69 20.07
CA ILE A 239 -6.77 -0.07 20.07
C ILE A 239 -6.53 -1.48 19.51
N ILE A 240 -5.83 -1.61 18.38
CA ILE A 240 -5.47 -2.91 17.80
C ILE A 240 -4.64 -3.73 18.78
N THR A 241 -3.65 -3.11 19.42
CA THR A 241 -2.80 -3.76 20.43
C THR A 241 -3.62 -4.25 21.62
N LYS A 242 -4.51 -3.40 22.16
CA LYS A 242 -5.42 -3.79 23.25
C LYS A 242 -6.36 -4.92 22.84
N GLN A 243 -6.90 -4.89 21.62
CA GLN A 243 -7.73 -5.98 21.08
C GLN A 243 -6.96 -7.28 20.95
N ASN A 244 -5.70 -7.23 20.49
CA ASN A 244 -4.85 -8.40 20.38
C ASN A 244 -4.49 -8.97 21.76
N LEU A 245 -4.19 -8.12 22.75
CA LEU A 245 -3.97 -8.54 24.14
C LEU A 245 -5.22 -9.18 24.74
N ALA A 246 -6.40 -8.59 24.52
CA ALA A 246 -7.67 -9.17 24.97
C ALA A 246 -7.91 -10.55 24.33
N ARG A 247 -7.69 -10.67 23.01
CA ARG A 247 -7.80 -11.95 22.30
C ARG A 247 -6.81 -13.00 22.83
N GLN A 248 -5.57 -12.60 23.13
CA GLN A 248 -4.58 -13.50 23.75
C GLN A 248 -5.03 -13.96 25.13
N ALA A 249 -5.59 -13.09 25.96
CA ALA A 249 -6.12 -13.44 27.27
C ALA A 249 -7.31 -14.40 27.18
N GLU A 250 -8.20 -14.23 26.20
CA GLU A 250 -9.29 -15.17 25.92
C GLU A 250 -8.77 -16.56 25.51
N PHE A 251 -7.79 -16.61 24.61
CA PHE A 251 -7.15 -17.87 24.22
C PHE A 251 -6.46 -18.57 25.39
N GLU A 252 -5.77 -17.81 26.25
CA GLU A 252 -5.14 -18.35 27.45
C GLU A 252 -6.18 -18.94 28.41
N LYS A 253 -7.26 -18.20 28.67
CA LYS A 253 -8.37 -18.68 29.49
C LYS A 253 -8.97 -19.96 28.92
N GLN A 254 -9.22 -19.99 27.61
CA GLN A 254 -9.75 -21.17 26.93
C GLN A 254 -8.79 -22.35 27.01
N ARG A 255 -7.48 -22.11 26.87
CA ARG A 255 -6.45 -23.13 26.99
C ARG A 255 -6.42 -23.73 28.40
N VAL A 256 -6.48 -22.90 29.44
CA VAL A 256 -6.54 -23.35 30.84
C VAL A 256 -7.80 -24.16 31.12
N ILE A 257 -8.98 -23.72 30.64
CA ILE A 257 -10.22 -24.48 30.79
C ILE A 257 -10.12 -25.84 30.08
N THR A 258 -9.67 -25.83 28.83
CA THR A 258 -9.51 -27.06 28.02
C THR A 258 -8.50 -28.02 28.67
N GLU A 259 -7.41 -27.50 29.23
CA GLU A 259 -6.42 -28.31 29.93
C GLU A 259 -6.97 -28.86 31.25
N ALA A 260 -7.69 -28.06 32.03
CA ALA A 260 -8.33 -28.49 33.27
C ALA A 260 -9.39 -29.57 33.00
N GLU A 261 -10.22 -29.41 31.97
CA GLU A 261 -11.17 -30.42 31.50
C GLU A 261 -10.46 -31.69 31.03
N ALA A 262 -9.39 -31.57 30.25
CA ALA A 262 -8.60 -32.71 29.81
C ALA A 262 -7.94 -33.44 30.99
N GLN A 263 -7.44 -32.73 32.01
CA GLN A 263 -6.91 -33.33 33.23
C GLN A 263 -8.00 -34.02 34.05
N ALA A 264 -9.16 -33.39 34.22
CA ALA A 264 -10.30 -33.97 34.93
C ALA A 264 -10.78 -35.25 34.24
N GLU A 265 -10.90 -35.25 32.90
CA GLU A 265 -11.31 -36.42 32.14
C GLU A 265 -10.23 -37.51 32.18
N ARG A 266 -8.94 -37.16 32.09
CA ARG A 266 -7.84 -38.13 32.30
C ARG A 266 -7.93 -38.83 33.65
N GLN A 267 -8.11 -38.07 34.74
CA GLN A 267 -8.26 -38.64 36.08
C GLN A 267 -9.53 -39.49 36.24
N ARG A 268 -10.60 -39.15 35.50
CA ARG A 268 -11.84 -39.94 35.49
C ARG A 268 -11.63 -41.27 34.78
N LEU A 269 -11.01 -41.24 33.60
CA LEU A 269 -10.69 -42.43 32.81
C LEU A 269 -9.70 -43.34 33.55
N GLU A 270 -8.70 -42.78 34.22
CA GLU A 270 -7.75 -43.55 35.05
C GLU A 270 -8.47 -44.26 36.20
N ARG A 271 -9.34 -43.55 36.94
CA ARG A 271 -10.15 -44.17 38.01
C ARG A 271 -11.06 -45.28 37.50
N ILE A 272 -11.70 -45.08 36.35
CA ILE A 272 -12.52 -46.12 35.70
C ILE A 272 -11.64 -47.30 35.28
N GLY A 273 -10.48 -47.05 34.69
CA GLY A 273 -9.54 -48.09 34.25
C GLY A 273 -8.98 -48.91 35.41
N VAL A 274 -8.63 -48.27 36.54
CA VAL A 274 -8.21 -48.97 37.77
C VAL A 274 -9.36 -49.80 38.33
N ALA A 275 -10.56 -49.23 38.45
CA ALA A 275 -11.72 -49.97 38.96
C ALA A 275 -12.08 -51.16 38.07
N GLN A 276 -12.00 -51.01 36.74
CA GLN A 276 -12.18 -52.10 35.79
C GLN A 276 -11.09 -53.16 35.92
N GLY A 277 -9.81 -52.75 36.00
CA GLY A 277 -8.68 -53.65 36.18
C GLY A 277 -8.75 -54.43 37.51
N GLU A 278 -9.16 -53.79 38.60
CA GLU A 278 -9.42 -54.44 39.89
C GLU A 278 -10.59 -55.42 39.80
N ALA A 279 -11.70 -55.02 39.17
CA ALA A 279 -12.84 -55.91 38.97
C ALA A 279 -12.49 -57.14 38.10
N GLU A 280 -11.70 -56.95 37.05
CA GLU A 280 -11.17 -58.03 36.21
C GLU A 280 -10.20 -58.92 36.97
N ALA A 281 -9.29 -58.34 37.77
CA ALA A 281 -8.37 -59.11 38.60
C ALA A 281 -9.09 -59.95 39.67
N ILE A 282 -10.14 -59.41 40.30
CA ILE A 282 -10.98 -60.13 41.26
C ILE A 282 -11.70 -61.29 40.58
N LYS A 283 -12.30 -61.06 39.40
CA LYS A 283 -12.94 -62.14 38.61
C LYS A 283 -11.94 -63.22 38.24
N LEU A 284 -10.79 -62.84 37.68
CA LEU A 284 -9.75 -63.79 37.28
C LEU A 284 -9.24 -64.61 38.46
N LYS A 285 -9.07 -63.97 39.63
CA LYS A 285 -8.68 -64.66 40.86
C LYS A 285 -9.78 -65.62 41.35
N ALA A 286 -11.04 -65.19 41.34
CA ALA A 286 -12.17 -66.04 41.73
C ALA A 286 -12.31 -67.26 40.80
N ASP A 287 -12.14 -67.07 39.49
CA ASP A 287 -12.14 -68.14 38.50
C ASP A 287 -10.96 -69.09 38.71
N ALA A 288 -9.76 -68.57 38.98
CA ALA A 288 -8.58 -69.37 39.29
C ALA A 288 -8.76 -70.18 40.58
N ASP A 289 -9.33 -69.60 41.64
CA ASP A 289 -9.62 -70.26 42.91
C ASP A 289 -10.69 -71.35 42.74
N ALA A 290 -11.73 -71.08 41.94
CA ALA A 290 -12.75 -72.05 41.59
C ALA A 290 -12.16 -73.24 40.81
N GLN A 291 -11.33 -72.97 39.79
CA GLN A 291 -10.63 -74.00 39.02
C GLN A 291 -9.67 -74.82 39.91
N ALA A 292 -8.89 -74.16 40.77
CA ALA A 292 -8.00 -74.84 41.70
C ALA A 292 -8.77 -75.75 42.67
N THR A 293 -9.94 -75.31 43.15
CA THR A 293 -10.81 -76.11 44.02
C THR A 293 -11.39 -77.31 43.29
N LEU A 294 -11.84 -77.15 42.04
CA LEU A 294 -12.29 -78.24 41.17
C LEU A 294 -11.18 -79.27 40.95
N ILE A 295 -9.97 -78.81 40.60
CA ILE A 295 -8.81 -79.69 40.37
C ILE A 295 -8.47 -80.46 41.65
N ARG A 296 -8.45 -79.81 42.82
CA ARG A 296 -8.22 -80.49 44.10
C ARG A 296 -9.31 -81.50 44.43
N ALA A 297 -10.58 -81.17 44.20
CA ALA A 297 -11.71 -82.07 44.44
C ALA A 297 -11.66 -83.29 43.52
N GLN A 298 -11.32 -83.09 42.24
CA GLN A 298 -11.09 -84.17 41.27
C GLN A 298 -9.91 -85.05 41.68
N ALA A 299 -8.76 -84.45 42.02
CA ALA A 299 -7.59 -85.17 42.48
C ALA A 299 -7.87 -85.98 43.75
N GLN A 300 -8.64 -85.43 44.70
CA GLN A 300 -9.06 -86.16 45.90
C GLN A 300 -10.04 -87.30 45.57
N ALA A 301 -10.99 -87.08 44.65
CA ALA A 301 -11.91 -88.12 44.22
C ALA A 301 -11.17 -89.28 43.51
N GLU A 302 -10.20 -88.96 42.66
CA GLU A 302 -9.31 -89.92 42.01
C GLU A 302 -8.50 -90.70 43.05
N ALA A 303 -7.89 -90.00 44.01
CA ALA A 303 -7.14 -90.62 45.11
C ALA A 303 -8.02 -91.55 45.94
N ASN A 304 -9.24 -91.12 46.30
CA ASN A 304 -10.20 -91.94 47.03
C ASN A 304 -10.62 -93.18 46.22
N ARG A 305 -10.79 -93.06 44.89
CA ARG A 305 -11.08 -94.21 44.01
C ARG A 305 -9.94 -95.22 43.98
N LEU A 306 -8.69 -94.75 43.88
CA LEU A 306 -7.50 -95.61 43.90
C LEU A 306 -7.32 -96.32 45.25
N ILE A 307 -7.62 -95.63 46.36
CA ILE A 307 -7.63 -96.24 47.70
C ILE A 307 -8.74 -97.30 47.79
N ALA A 308 -9.96 -96.98 47.36
CA ALA A 308 -11.07 -97.94 47.37
C ALA A 308 -10.78 -99.18 46.51
N ALA A 309 -10.13 -99.01 45.36
CA ALA A 309 -9.74 -100.12 44.50
C ALA A 309 -8.61 -100.98 45.08
N SER A 310 -7.79 -100.45 45.99
CA SER A 310 -6.70 -101.18 46.65
C SER A 310 -7.09 -101.81 48.00
N LEU A 311 -8.30 -101.53 48.50
CA LEU A 311 -8.88 -102.17 49.69
C LEU A 311 -9.51 -103.52 49.31
N THR A 312 -8.79 -104.62 49.50
CA THR A 312 -9.36 -105.98 49.38
C THR A 312 -9.98 -106.44 50.70
N PRO A 313 -11.01 -107.30 50.69
CA PRO A 313 -11.64 -107.83 51.91
C PRO A 313 -10.65 -108.50 52.87
N GLU A 314 -9.59 -109.14 52.33
CA GLU A 314 -8.52 -109.76 53.12
C GLU A 314 -7.65 -108.72 53.82
N MET A 315 -7.41 -107.56 53.19
CA MET A 315 -6.62 -106.47 53.78
C MET A 315 -7.40 -105.72 54.87
N ILE A 316 -8.71 -105.53 54.70
CA ILE A 316 -9.60 -104.95 55.73
C ILE A 316 -9.64 -105.86 56.96
N ASN A 317 -9.80 -107.17 56.77
CA ASN A 317 -9.77 -108.14 57.88
C ASN A 317 -8.40 -108.14 58.58
N TRP A 318 -7.29 -108.08 57.82
CA TRP A 318 -5.95 -107.99 58.40
C TRP A 318 -5.75 -106.70 59.21
N GLN A 319 -6.18 -105.55 58.70
CA GLN A 319 -6.04 -104.26 59.38
C GLN A 319 -6.95 -104.16 60.62
N ALA A 320 -8.15 -104.76 60.58
CA ALA A 320 -9.04 -104.90 61.73
C ALA A 320 -8.42 -105.80 62.82
N VAL A 321 -7.75 -106.90 62.44
CA VAL A 321 -7.01 -107.77 63.37
C VAL A 321 -5.79 -107.05 63.96
N VAL A 322 -5.04 -106.27 63.18
CA VAL A 322 -3.85 -105.52 63.64
C VAL A 322 -4.21 -104.39 64.60
N GLN A 323 -5.32 -103.68 64.38
CA GLN A 323 -5.79 -102.65 65.32
C GLN A 323 -6.60 -103.20 66.51
N TRP A 324 -6.85 -104.51 66.56
CA TRP A 324 -7.59 -105.10 67.66
C TRP A 324 -6.76 -105.11 68.95
N SER A 325 -7.24 -104.37 69.95
CA SER A 325 -6.59 -104.18 71.25
C SER A 325 -6.70 -105.37 72.22
N GLY A 326 -7.11 -106.56 71.74
CA GLY A 326 -7.11 -107.82 72.49
C GLY A 326 -8.05 -107.89 73.70
N ARG A 327 -8.97 -106.92 73.86
CA ARG A 327 -9.95 -106.89 74.95
C ARG A 327 -11.37 -107.06 74.40
N TYR A 328 -12.07 -108.09 74.88
CA TYR A 328 -13.51 -108.25 74.65
C TYR A 328 -14.28 -107.19 75.46
N PRO A 329 -15.33 -106.54 74.88
CA PRO A 329 -16.18 -105.61 75.62
C PRO A 329 -16.90 -106.33 76.77
N THR A 330 -16.69 -105.87 78.00
CA THR A 330 -17.40 -106.37 79.19
C THR A 330 -18.86 -105.89 79.14
N VAL A 331 -19.81 -106.82 79.06
CA VAL A 331 -21.25 -106.54 79.09
C VAL A 331 -21.75 -106.30 80.51
N LEU A 332 -22.46 -105.19 80.70
CA LEU A 332 -23.43 -105.00 81.78
C LEU A 332 -24.82 -105.30 81.21
N SER A 333 -25.41 -106.41 81.65
CA SER A 333 -26.79 -106.78 81.33
C SER A 333 -27.74 -106.10 82.31
N THR A 334 -28.48 -105.10 81.85
CA THR A 334 -29.72 -104.63 82.50
C THR A 334 -30.83 -104.50 81.46
N GLY A 335 -31.77 -105.44 81.56
CA GLY A 335 -33.05 -105.61 80.87
C GLY A 335 -33.55 -104.57 79.85
N GLY A 336 -33.91 -105.07 78.67
CA GLY A 336 -34.97 -104.50 77.84
C GLY A 336 -34.64 -104.27 76.36
N GLY A 337 -34.65 -105.35 75.56
CA GLY A 337 -35.08 -105.31 74.16
C GLY A 337 -34.34 -104.41 73.15
N GLU A 338 -33.05 -104.66 72.91
CA GLU A 338 -32.43 -104.37 71.60
C GLU A 338 -31.60 -105.59 71.16
N GLN A 339 -31.87 -106.08 69.95
CA GLN A 339 -31.15 -107.17 69.30
C GLN A 339 -29.77 -106.64 68.87
N LEU A 340 -28.77 -106.83 69.71
CA LEU A 340 -27.39 -106.47 69.39
C LEU A 340 -26.83 -107.46 68.36
N ILE A 341 -26.72 -107.03 67.10
CA ILE A 341 -26.03 -107.76 66.03
C ILE A 341 -24.53 -107.66 66.31
N LEU A 342 -24.00 -108.61 67.08
CA LEU A 342 -22.56 -108.88 67.10
C LEU A 342 -22.22 -109.68 65.84
N PRO A 343 -21.13 -109.36 65.12
CA PRO A 343 -20.71 -110.12 63.96
C PRO A 343 -20.06 -111.43 64.44
N GLY A 344 -20.87 -112.37 64.91
CA GLY A 344 -20.46 -113.74 65.21
C GLY A 344 -19.99 -114.48 63.95
N ASP A 345 -20.42 -113.99 62.79
CA ASP A 345 -20.17 -114.55 61.47
C ASP A 345 -18.71 -114.36 61.00
N LEU A 346 -17.95 -113.47 61.65
CA LEU A 346 -16.53 -113.21 61.32
C LEU A 346 -15.58 -114.29 61.87
N PHE A 347 -16.06 -115.24 62.69
CA PHE A 347 -15.21 -116.22 63.37
C PHE A 347 -15.73 -117.67 63.36
N LEU A 348 -16.79 -117.99 62.60
CA LEU A 348 -17.29 -119.36 62.45
C LEU A 348 -16.92 -119.93 61.07
N ASN A 349 -15.99 -120.89 61.07
CA ASN A 349 -15.71 -121.76 59.93
C ASN A 349 -16.93 -122.65 59.66
N ALA A 350 -17.71 -122.32 58.63
CA ALA A 350 -18.64 -123.26 58.01
C ALA A 350 -17.86 -124.07 56.96
N ASP A 351 -17.39 -125.25 57.36
CA ASP A 351 -17.61 -126.52 56.66
C ASP A 351 -16.57 -127.58 57.09
N SER A 352 -17.11 -128.67 57.63
CA SER A 352 -16.52 -130.02 57.67
C SER A 352 -17.72 -130.96 57.45
N PRO A 353 -17.60 -132.10 56.76
CA PRO A 353 -16.42 -132.95 56.61
C PRO A 353 -15.53 -132.68 55.39
#